data_AF-A0A0C2XV19-F1
#
_entry.id   AF-A0A0C2XV19-F1
#
_cell.length_a   1.000
_cell.length_b   1.000
_cell.length_c   1.000
_cell.angle_alpha   90.00
_cell.angle_beta   90.00
_cell.angle_gamma   90.00
#
_symmetry.space_group_name_H-M   'P 1'
#
loop_
_entity.id
_entity.type
_entity.pdbx_description
1 polymer ?
#
loop_
_entity_poly.entity_id
_entity_poly.type
_entity_poly.pdbx_seq_one_letter_code
_entity_poly.pdbx_strand_id
1 'polypeptide(L)'
;MLNGVAHANGSSPVFVPPRSSYPVGPPPIGSAYGTPPVGQIGVHYPREVVRIERDYSGGDLVQFYPLYPIELEGRITPTQWLDTVNGINEILMSAHSLKRAALDHIFSALTLYISSLIFSSHYDKVRFC
;
A
#
# COMPACT_ATOMS: atom_id res chain seq x y z
N MET A 1 -25.35 -11.43 -31.46
CA MET A 1 -26.36 -10.37 -31.26
C MET A 1 -26.75 -10.34 -29.78
N LEU A 2 -26.14 -9.47 -28.98
CA LEU A 2 -26.71 -8.96 -27.72
C LEU A 2 -26.10 -7.57 -27.50
N ASN A 3 -26.82 -6.56 -27.99
CA ASN A 3 -26.54 -5.14 -27.77
C ASN A 3 -27.03 -4.76 -26.37
N GLY A 4 -26.11 -4.36 -25.49
CA GLY A 4 -26.42 -3.66 -24.25
C GLY A 4 -26.16 -2.17 -24.41
N VAL A 5 -27.07 -1.44 -25.06
CA VAL A 5 -27.03 0.02 -25.13
C VAL A 5 -27.57 0.57 -23.81
N ALA A 6 -26.68 1.00 -22.92
CA ALA A 6 -27.07 1.78 -21.75
C ALA A 6 -27.46 3.19 -22.21
N HIS A 7 -28.75 3.49 -22.13
CA HIS A 7 -29.32 4.81 -22.33
C HIS A 7 -28.69 5.79 -21.32
N ALA A 8 -27.96 6.79 -21.82
CA ALA A 8 -27.42 7.88 -21.00
C ALA A 8 -28.56 8.80 -20.57
N ASN A 9 -29.07 8.60 -19.35
CA ASN A 9 -29.93 9.56 -18.68
C ASN A 9 -29.05 10.68 -18.10
N GLY A 10 -29.45 11.94 -18.29
CA GLY A 10 -28.66 13.15 -18.04
C GLY A 10 -28.37 13.49 -16.58
N SER A 11 -27.85 12.54 -15.80
CA SER A 11 -27.20 12.81 -14.52
C SER A 11 -25.71 13.03 -14.78
N SER A 12 -25.15 14.14 -14.30
CA SER A 12 -23.70 14.33 -14.22
C SER A 12 -23.04 13.04 -13.71
N PRO A 13 -21.93 12.56 -14.33
CA PRO A 13 -21.32 11.31 -13.93
C PRO A 13 -21.01 11.39 -12.44
N VAL A 14 -21.65 10.54 -11.64
CA VAL A 14 -21.37 10.42 -10.21
C VAL A 14 -19.90 10.00 -10.13
N PHE A 15 -19.05 10.93 -9.70
CA PHE A 15 -17.62 10.70 -9.61
C PHE A 15 -17.37 9.73 -8.44
N VAL A 16 -17.14 8.47 -8.76
CA VAL A 16 -16.74 7.46 -7.78
C VAL A 16 -15.21 7.52 -7.65
N PRO A 17 -14.64 7.69 -6.45
CA PRO A 17 -13.20 7.64 -6.26
C PRO A 17 -12.64 6.32 -6.81
N PRO A 18 -11.59 6.36 -7.64
CA PRO A 18 -11.02 5.13 -8.20
C PRO A 18 -10.45 4.25 -7.08
N ARG A 19 -10.58 2.94 -7.27
CA ARG A 19 -10.04 1.92 -6.36
C ARG A 19 -8.90 1.18 -7.03
N SER A 20 -7.89 0.80 -6.25
CA SER A 20 -6.84 -0.08 -6.73
C SER A 20 -7.43 -1.44 -7.11
N SER A 21 -7.15 -1.93 -8.32
CA SER A 21 -7.48 -3.27 -8.77
C SER A 21 -6.26 -3.93 -9.39
N TYR A 22 -6.22 -5.27 -9.39
CA TYR A 22 -5.24 -5.98 -10.19
C TYR A 22 -5.49 -5.73 -11.68
N PRO A 23 -4.46 -5.51 -12.50
CA PRO A 23 -4.61 -5.41 -13.94
C PRO A 23 -5.04 -6.78 -14.47
N VAL A 24 -6.27 -6.86 -14.98
CA VAL A 24 -6.84 -8.06 -15.60
C VAL A 24 -7.08 -7.75 -17.07
N GLY A 25 -6.12 -8.15 -17.91
CA GLY A 25 -6.23 -7.99 -19.35
C GLY A 25 -6.09 -6.54 -19.83
N PRO A 26 -6.54 -6.24 -21.06
CA PRO A 26 -6.44 -4.91 -21.62
C PRO A 26 -7.27 -3.89 -20.84
N PRO A 27 -6.84 -2.61 -20.77
CA PRO A 27 -7.54 -1.59 -20.04
C PRO A 27 -8.96 -1.39 -20.57
N PRO A 28 -9.94 -1.09 -19.69
CA PRO A 28 -11.31 -0.87 -20.11
C PRO A 28 -11.41 0.38 -21.01
N ILE A 29 -12.40 0.38 -21.90
CA ILE A 29 -12.62 1.43 -22.94
C ILE A 29 -12.78 2.85 -22.34
N GLY A 30 -13.13 2.95 -21.05
CA GLY A 30 -13.25 4.22 -20.32
C GLY A 30 -12.02 4.62 -19.49
N SER A 31 -10.90 3.90 -19.60
CA SER A 31 -9.74 4.16 -18.75
C SER A 31 -9.04 5.48 -19.10
N ALA A 32 -8.47 6.14 -18.09
CA ALA A 32 -7.71 7.36 -18.29
C ALA A 32 -6.24 7.12 -18.72
N TYR A 33 -5.80 5.87 -18.89
CA TYR A 33 -4.44 5.56 -19.34
C TYR A 33 -4.17 6.14 -20.75
N GLY A 34 -2.95 6.63 -20.98
CA GLY A 34 -2.56 7.28 -22.24
C GLY A 34 -3.19 8.67 -22.50
N THR A 35 -4.13 9.13 -21.69
CA THR A 35 -4.70 10.49 -21.80
C THR A 35 -3.74 11.53 -21.19
N PRO A 36 -3.74 12.80 -21.64
CA PRO A 36 -2.92 13.84 -21.03
C PRO A 36 -3.27 14.05 -19.55
N PRO A 37 -2.33 14.55 -18.73
CA PRO A 37 -2.61 14.92 -17.34
C PRO A 37 -3.71 15.99 -17.27
N VAL A 38 -4.72 15.76 -16.43
CA VAL A 38 -5.84 16.68 -16.22
C VAL A 38 -6.16 16.72 -14.73
N GLY A 39 -6.52 17.90 -14.24
CA GLY A 39 -6.88 18.15 -12.85
C GLY A 39 -5.81 18.89 -12.07
N GLN A 40 -6.17 19.34 -10.88
CA GLN A 40 -5.32 20.04 -9.95
C GLN A 40 -5.12 19.18 -8.69
N ILE A 41 -3.86 18.96 -8.34
CA ILE A 41 -3.46 18.19 -7.15
C ILE A 41 -4.06 18.87 -5.91
N GLY A 42 -4.72 18.07 -5.06
CA GLY A 42 -5.35 18.55 -3.83
C GLY A 42 -6.79 19.07 -3.99
N VAL A 43 -7.28 19.24 -5.22
CA VAL A 43 -8.67 19.64 -5.50
C VAL A 43 -9.45 18.48 -6.10
N HIS A 44 -8.84 17.78 -7.07
CA HIS A 44 -9.47 16.69 -7.77
C HIS A 44 -8.93 15.35 -7.30
N TYR A 45 -9.81 14.35 -7.24
CA TYR A 45 -9.41 12.97 -7.03
C TYR A 45 -8.57 12.47 -8.20
N PRO A 46 -7.68 11.49 -7.96
CA PRO A 46 -6.99 10.81 -9.04
C PRO A 46 -8.00 10.21 -10.00
N ARG A 47 -7.63 10.12 -11.28
CA ARG A 47 -8.49 9.50 -12.30
C ARG A 47 -8.39 7.98 -12.30
N GLU A 48 -7.21 7.46 -11.98
CA GLU A 48 -6.90 6.03 -11.95
C GLU A 48 -5.92 5.75 -10.81
N VAL A 49 -5.95 4.53 -10.28
CA VAL A 49 -5.03 4.06 -9.25
C VAL A 49 -4.27 2.87 -9.80
N VAL A 50 -2.97 3.04 -10.02
CA VAL A 50 -2.09 1.96 -10.45
C VAL A 50 -1.61 1.20 -9.21
N ARG A 51 -1.82 -0.10 -9.21
CA ARG A 51 -1.33 -1.00 -8.17
C ARG A 51 0.05 -1.50 -8.55
N ILE A 52 1.00 -1.36 -7.64
CA ILE A 52 2.35 -1.90 -7.77
C ILE A 52 2.39 -3.20 -6.96
N GLU A 53 2.92 -4.26 -7.57
CA GLU A 53 3.04 -5.54 -6.87
C GLU A 53 4.23 -5.57 -5.92
N ARG A 54 4.09 -6.36 -4.87
CA ARG A 54 5.20 -6.68 -3.97
C ARG A 54 6.13 -7.66 -4.66
N ASP A 55 7.44 -7.47 -4.50
CA ASP A 55 8.41 -8.48 -4.88
C ASP A 55 8.60 -9.49 -3.75
N TYR A 56 8.35 -10.77 -4.05
CA TYR A 56 8.52 -11.87 -3.11
C TYR A 56 9.84 -12.63 -3.30
N SER A 57 10.70 -12.21 -4.24
CA SER A 57 11.98 -12.89 -4.52
C SER A 57 12.91 -12.91 -3.30
N GLY A 58 12.89 -11.86 -2.48
CA GLY A 58 13.66 -11.71 -1.24
C GLY A 58 13.02 -12.36 -0.01
N GLY A 59 11.96 -13.16 -0.17
CA GLY A 59 11.24 -13.80 0.92
C GLY A 59 10.48 -12.79 1.79
N ASP A 60 10.97 -12.54 3.01
CA ASP A 60 10.28 -11.71 4.01
C ASP A 60 10.55 -10.20 3.83
N LEU A 61 11.54 -9.82 3.02
CA LEU A 61 11.85 -8.41 2.80
C LEU A 61 10.64 -7.68 2.18
N VAL A 62 10.28 -6.55 2.77
CA VAL A 62 9.17 -5.71 2.28
C VAL A 62 9.73 -4.77 1.21
N GLN A 63 9.55 -5.13 -0.06
CA GLN A 63 9.98 -4.31 -1.20
C GLN A 63 9.00 -4.40 -2.37
N PHE A 64 8.94 -3.36 -3.18
CA PHE A 64 8.14 -3.30 -4.40
C PHE A 64 8.88 -3.92 -5.59
N TYR A 65 8.12 -4.53 -6.50
CA TYR A 65 8.64 -5.10 -7.74
C TYR A 65 9.04 -3.98 -8.71
N PRO A 66 10.28 -3.98 -9.24
CA PRO A 66 10.82 -2.85 -10.02
C PRO A 66 10.35 -2.82 -11.49
N LEU A 67 9.42 -3.67 -11.89
CA LEU A 67 8.90 -3.68 -13.26
C LEU A 67 8.15 -2.38 -13.56
N TYR A 68 8.41 -1.83 -14.74
CA TYR A 68 7.74 -0.63 -15.22
C TYR A 68 6.27 -0.91 -15.60
N PRO A 69 5.29 -0.24 -14.98
CA PRO A 69 3.89 -0.39 -15.33
C PRO A 69 3.56 0.31 -16.65
N ILE A 70 2.89 -0.41 -17.56
CA ILE A 70 2.51 0.11 -18.88
C ILE A 70 1.48 1.24 -18.79
N GLU A 71 0.69 1.25 -17.72
CA GLU A 71 -0.31 2.28 -17.40
C GLU A 71 0.28 3.70 -17.30
N LEU A 72 1.58 3.79 -16.99
CA LEU A 72 2.31 5.05 -16.83
C LEU A 72 3.08 5.46 -18.09
N GLU A 73 3.02 4.67 -19.16
CA GLU A 73 3.67 4.97 -20.44
C GLU A 73 3.25 6.35 -20.97
N GLY A 74 4.26 7.14 -21.39
CA GLY A 74 4.06 8.49 -21.89
C GLY A 74 3.85 9.57 -20.81
N ARG A 75 3.80 9.22 -19.51
CA ARG A 75 3.70 10.19 -18.41
C ARG A 75 4.98 10.33 -17.59
N ILE A 76 5.68 9.23 -17.37
CA ILE A 76 6.98 9.20 -16.69
C ILE A 76 7.96 8.38 -17.52
N THR A 77 9.25 8.60 -17.33
CA THR A 77 10.26 7.75 -17.99
C THR A 77 10.50 6.48 -17.17
N PRO A 78 10.89 5.37 -17.82
CA PRO A 78 11.26 4.14 -17.10
C PRO A 78 12.41 4.33 -16.11
N THR A 79 13.34 5.24 -16.41
CA THR A 79 14.45 5.60 -15.51
C THR A 79 13.95 6.31 -14.25
N GLN A 80 13.10 7.32 -14.41
CA GLN A 80 12.50 8.04 -13.28
C GLN A 80 11.68 7.11 -12.40
N TRP A 81 10.94 6.18 -13.01
CA TRP A 81 10.21 5.14 -12.29
C TRP A 81 11.16 4.30 -11.43
N LEU A 82 12.19 3.74 -12.05
CA LEU A 82 13.12 2.85 -11.37
C LEU A 82 13.83 3.55 -10.20
N ASP A 83 14.30 4.78 -10.40
CA ASP A 83 14.93 5.58 -9.34
C ASP A 83 13.97 5.83 -8.18
N THR A 84 12.70 6.12 -8.48
CA THR A 84 11.66 6.36 -7.47
C THR A 84 11.37 5.09 -6.67
N VAL A 85 11.18 3.95 -7.34
CA VAL A 85 10.90 2.66 -6.66
C VAL A 85 12.10 2.21 -5.83
N ASN A 86 13.32 2.37 -6.34
CA ASN A 86 14.53 2.05 -5.60
C ASN A 86 14.68 2.91 -4.34
N GLY A 87 14.41 4.22 -4.42
CA GLY A 87 14.43 5.10 -3.26
C GLY A 87 13.40 4.71 -2.20
N ILE A 88 12.20 4.29 -2.60
CA ILE A 88 11.17 3.78 -1.67
C ILE A 88 11.65 2.48 -1.03
N ASN A 89 12.20 1.56 -1.82
CA ASN A 89 12.69 0.27 -1.34
C ASN A 89 13.85 0.45 -0.34
N GLU A 90 14.75 1.41 -0.55
CA GLU A 90 15.82 1.72 0.39
C GLU A 90 15.26 2.16 1.77
N ILE A 91 14.23 3.00 1.78
CA ILE A 91 13.56 3.41 3.02
C ILE A 91 12.92 2.20 3.71
N LEU A 92 12.19 1.37 2.97
CA LEU A 92 11.55 0.16 3.50
C LEU A 92 12.58 -0.81 4.08
N MET A 93 13.69 -1.03 3.38
CA MET A 93 14.80 -1.84 3.85
C MET A 93 15.43 -1.28 5.12
N SER A 94 15.61 0.04 5.21
CA SER A 94 16.16 0.69 6.40
C SER A 94 15.25 0.55 7.63
N ALA A 95 13.93 0.58 7.41
CA ALA A 95 12.93 0.39 8.46
C ALA A 95 12.90 -1.07 8.93
N HIS A 96 13.11 -2.02 8.02
CA HIS A 96 13.14 -3.45 8.29
C HIS A 96 14.44 -3.89 9.01
N SER A 97 14.66 -3.36 10.21
CA SER A 97 15.83 -3.67 11.03
C SER A 97 15.52 -4.72 12.10
N LEU A 98 15.98 -5.95 11.86
CA LEU A 98 15.78 -7.08 12.77
C LEU A 98 16.27 -6.79 14.20
N LYS A 99 17.37 -6.03 14.33
CA LYS A 99 17.90 -5.62 15.63
C LYS A 99 16.93 -4.74 16.42
N ARG A 100 16.29 -3.76 15.78
CA ARG A 100 15.34 -2.87 16.46
C ARG A 100 14.09 -3.62 16.86
N ALA A 101 13.57 -4.48 15.98
CA ALA A 101 12.44 -5.35 16.29
C ALA A 101 12.74 -6.29 17.47
N ALA A 102 13.93 -6.92 17.49
CA ALA A 102 14.34 -7.80 18.59
C ALA A 102 14.44 -7.04 19.92
N LEU A 103 15.02 -5.83 19.92
CA LEU A 103 15.10 -5.00 21.12
C LEU A 103 13.71 -4.62 21.63
N ASP A 104 12.81 -4.21 20.75
CA ASP A 104 11.44 -3.84 21.11
C ASP A 104 10.70 -5.02 21.76
N HIS A 105 10.83 -6.21 21.20
CA HIS A 105 10.25 -7.43 21.79
C HIS A 105 10.87 -7.78 23.15
N ILE A 106 12.19 -7.64 23.31
CA ILE A 106 12.86 -7.86 24.61
C ILE A 106 12.36 -6.86 25.65
N PHE A 107 12.29 -5.58 25.31
CA PHE A 107 11.79 -4.55 26.23
C PHE A 107 10.33 -4.76 26.58
N SER A 108 9.49 -5.18 25.62
CA SER A 108 8.10 -5.50 25.85
C SER A 108 7.95 -6.66 26.84
N ALA A 109 8.67 -7.77 26.61
CA ALA A 109 8.66 -8.91 27.53
C ALA A 109 9.18 -8.51 28.92
N LEU A 110 10.32 -7.83 28.99
CA LEU A 110 10.93 -7.39 30.24
C LEU A 110 10.01 -6.42 31.01
N THR A 111 9.36 -5.49 30.32
CA THR A 111 8.40 -4.56 30.92
C THR A 111 7.20 -5.31 31.50
N LEU A 112 6.71 -6.35 30.82
CA LEU A 112 5.61 -7.19 31.29
C LEU A 112 5.99 -8.02 32.53
N TYR A 113 7.20 -8.56 32.57
CA TYR A 113 7.68 -9.28 33.76
C TYR A 113 7.94 -8.34 34.94
N ILE A 114 8.54 -7.17 34.69
CA ILE A 114 8.76 -6.15 35.73
C ILE A 114 7.43 -5.63 36.25
N SER A 115 6.44 -5.39 35.39
CA SER A 115 5.12 -4.93 35.86
C SER A 115 4.47 -5.96 36.79
N SER A 116 4.62 -7.25 36.51
CA SER A 116 4.13 -8.32 37.37
C SER A 116 4.86 -8.40 38.72
N LEU A 117 6.08 -7.88 38.83
CA LEU A 117 6.84 -7.80 40.09
C LEU A 117 6.46 -6.58 40.94
N ILE A 118 6.12 -5.45 40.29
CA ILE A 118 5.77 -4.19 40.97
C ILE A 118 4.29 -4.18 41.37
N PHE A 119 3.42 -4.69 40.50
CA PHE A 119 1.99 -4.74 40.74
C PHE A 119 1.62 -6.15 41.23
N SER A 120 1.14 -6.24 42.47
CA SER A 120 0.58 -7.48 42.98
C SER A 120 -0.60 -7.92 42.11
N SER A 121 -0.58 -9.17 41.68
CA SER A 121 -1.70 -9.78 40.96
C SER A 121 -2.97 -9.65 41.80
N HIS A 122 -4.08 -9.19 41.21
CA HIS A 122 -5.37 -9.13 41.89
C HIS A 122 -5.82 -10.51 42.44
N TYR A 123 -5.24 -11.59 41.90
CA TYR A 123 -5.51 -12.98 42.28
C TYR A 123 -4.59 -13.53 43.40
N ASP A 124 -3.54 -12.80 43.82
CA ASP A 124 -2.66 -13.20 44.95
C ASP A 124 -3.24 -12.84 46.34
N LYS A 125 -4.57 -12.82 46.46
CA LYS A 125 -5.22 -12.80 47.78
C LYS A 125 -5.15 -14.24 48.30
N VAL A 126 -4.52 -14.43 49.46
CA VAL A 126 -4.26 -15.68 50.20
C VAL A 126 -3.16 -16.62 49.68
N ARG A 127 -1.92 -16.31 50.06
CA ARG A 127 -0.96 -17.34 50.51
C ARG A 127 -0.30 -16.93 51.83
N PHE A 128 -1.06 -17.04 52.92
CA PHE A 128 -0.54 -17.06 54.28
C PHE A 128 -1.12 -18.28 54.98
N CYS A 129 -0.32 -19.35 55.04
CA CYS A 129 -0.31 -20.38 56.07
C CYS A 129 1.16 -20.69 56.36
#